data_AF-A0A1G3M4K0-F1
#
_entry.id   AF-A0A1G3M4K0-F1
#
_cell.length_a   1.000
_cell.length_b   1.000
_cell.length_c   1.000
_cell.angle_alpha   90.00
_cell.angle_beta   90.00
_cell.angle_gamma   90.00
#
_symmetry.space_group_name_H-M   'P 1'
#
loop_
_entity.id
_entity.type
_entity.pdbx_description
1 polymer ?
#
loop_
_entity_poly.entity_id
_entity_poly.type
_entity_poly.pdbx_seq_one_letter_code
_entity_poly.pdbx_strand_id
1 'polypeptide(L)'
;MPLLDPKVPLRADHRFLKKLVSLSAKNADPTPAEFNHVSRVFSILGGSWERVFRGSPDDIQLLKRLLKLALKHGYLTKKESWD
;
A
#
# COMPACT_ATOMS: atom_id res chain seq x y z
N MET A 1 5.29 -13.93 -21.30
CA MET A 1 5.60 -12.61 -20.70
C MET A 1 4.31 -11.83 -20.60
N PRO A 2 3.83 -11.40 -19.41
CA PRO A 2 2.59 -10.62 -19.39
C PRO A 2 2.89 -9.18 -19.80
N LEU A 3 2.09 -8.70 -20.74
CA LEU A 3 2.06 -7.35 -21.29
C LEU A 3 1.74 -6.35 -20.16
N LEU A 4 2.58 -5.33 -20.01
CA LEU A 4 2.36 -4.24 -19.05
C LEU A 4 1.30 -3.28 -19.62
N ASP A 5 0.04 -3.54 -19.29
CA ASP A 5 -1.05 -2.60 -19.58
C ASP A 5 -0.82 -1.27 -18.81
N PRO A 6 -0.74 -0.12 -19.49
CA PRO A 6 -0.58 1.18 -18.83
C PRO A 6 -1.81 1.60 -18.01
N LYS A 7 -2.93 0.87 -18.16
CA LYS A 7 -4.17 1.03 -17.40
C LYS A 7 -4.20 0.20 -16.12
N VAL A 8 -3.22 -0.67 -15.85
CA VAL A 8 -3.22 -1.42 -14.59
C VAL A 8 -2.70 -0.50 -13.49
N PRO A 9 -3.53 -0.15 -12.48
CA PRO A 9 -3.12 0.69 -11.37
C PRO A 9 -1.99 0.09 -10.53
N LEU A 10 -1.58 -1.17 -10.78
CA LEU A 10 -0.57 -1.99 -10.08
C LEU A 10 0.79 -1.32 -9.81
N ARG A 11 1.08 -0.20 -10.47
CA ARG A 11 2.30 0.60 -10.23
C ARG A 11 2.02 1.97 -9.61
N ALA A 12 0.82 2.50 -9.76
CA ALA A 12 0.42 3.77 -9.16
C ALA A 12 0.06 3.56 -7.68
N ASP A 13 -0.68 2.50 -7.37
CA ASP A 13 -0.99 2.07 -6.01
C ASP A 13 0.29 1.76 -5.22
N HIS A 14 1.24 1.02 -5.79
CA HIS A 14 2.52 0.70 -5.17
C HIS A 14 3.35 1.96 -4.87
N ARG A 15 3.39 2.92 -5.80
CA ARG A 15 4.07 4.22 -5.57
C ARG A 15 3.41 5.00 -4.44
N PHE A 16 2.08 5.00 -4.40
CA PHE A 16 1.32 5.68 -3.35
C PHE A 16 1.53 5.02 -1.98
N LEU A 17 1.45 3.68 -1.93
CA LEU A 17 1.72 2.88 -0.74
C LEU A 17 3.15 3.08 -0.24
N LYS A 18 4.15 3.05 -1.13
CA LYS A 18 5.55 3.31 -0.78
C LYS A 18 5.72 4.70 -0.16
N LYS A 19 5.07 5.73 -0.72
CA LYS A 19 5.10 7.09 -0.16
C LYS A 19 4.45 7.13 1.22
N LEU A 20 3.27 6.52 1.40
CA LEU A 20 2.60 6.45 2.70
C LEU A 20 3.40 5.70 3.76
N VAL A 21 4.01 4.57 3.38
CA VAL A 21 4.87 3.79 4.27
C VAL A 21 6.11 4.60 4.66
N SER A 22 6.78 5.28 3.72
CA SER A 22 7.93 6.14 4.05
C SER A 22 7.59 7.29 5.01
N LEU A 23 6.34 7.78 4.98
CA LEU A 23 5.85 8.80 5.91
C LEU A 23 5.51 8.21 7.29
N SER A 24 5.02 6.97 7.34
CA SER A 24 4.58 6.33 8.58
C SER A 24 5.67 5.53 9.30
N ALA A 25 6.66 5.00 8.57
CA ALA A 25 7.73 4.17 9.10
C ALA A 25 8.99 4.34 8.24
N LYS A 26 10.02 5.01 8.79
CA LYS A 26 11.30 5.21 8.10
C LYS A 26 12.08 3.91 7.85
N ASN A 27 11.79 2.86 8.62
CA ASN A 27 12.48 1.56 8.57
C ASN A 27 11.58 0.45 8.00
N ALA A 28 10.56 0.75 7.22
CA ALA A 28 9.79 -0.27 6.52
C ALA A 28 10.24 -0.31 5.06
N ASP A 29 10.56 -1.50 4.56
CA ASP A 29 10.91 -1.72 3.15
C ASP A 29 10.04 -2.86 2.59
N PRO A 30 8.74 -2.59 2.35
CA PRO A 30 7.82 -3.63 1.93
C PRO A 30 8.10 -4.08 0.51
N THR A 31 7.97 -5.38 0.30
CA THR A 31 8.07 -6.01 -1.02
C THR A 31 6.83 -5.70 -1.88
N PRO A 32 6.95 -5.80 -3.22
CA PRO A 32 5.79 -5.66 -4.11
C PRO A 32 4.66 -6.67 -3.81
N ALA A 33 5.00 -7.86 -3.31
CA ALA A 33 4.03 -8.86 -2.92
C ALA A 33 3.17 -8.42 -1.72
N GLU A 34 3.79 -7.76 -0.73
CA GLU A 34 3.09 -7.21 0.42
C GLU A 34 2.20 -6.02 0.02
N PHE A 35 2.66 -5.17 -0.91
CA PHE A 35 1.81 -4.12 -1.48
C PHE A 35 0.62 -4.68 -2.25
N ASN A 36 0.79 -5.75 -3.01
CA ASN A 36 -0.32 -6.44 -3.66
C ASN A 36 -1.31 -6.99 -2.64
N HIS A 37 -0.83 -7.53 -1.52
CA HIS A 37 -1.69 -8.01 -0.45
C HIS A 37 -2.49 -6.86 0.18
N VAL A 38 -1.82 -5.77 0.55
CA VAL A 38 -2.46 -4.54 1.06
C VAL A 38 -3.50 -3.99 0.10
N SER A 39 -3.16 -3.91 -1.20
CA SER A 39 -4.06 -3.45 -2.26
C SER A 39 -5.29 -4.35 -2.38
N ARG A 40 -5.10 -5.67 -2.32
CA ARG A 40 -6.19 -6.65 -2.34
C ARG A 40 -7.11 -6.52 -1.11
N VAL A 41 -6.54 -6.43 0.10
CA VAL A 41 -7.34 -6.28 1.32
C VAL A 41 -8.09 -4.95 1.32
N PHE A 42 -7.47 -3.87 0.85
CA PHE A 42 -8.13 -2.58 0.67
C PHE A 42 -9.38 -2.69 -0.22
N SER A 43 -9.29 -3.40 -1.36
CA SER A 43 -10.44 -3.67 -2.22
C SER A 43 -11.51 -4.54 -1.57
N ILE A 44 -11.12 -5.58 -0.81
CA ILE A 44 -12.06 -6.46 -0.08
C ILE A 44 -12.85 -5.67 0.98
N LEU A 45 -12.22 -4.69 1.63
CA LEU A 45 -12.86 -3.81 2.61
C LEU A 45 -13.73 -2.71 1.98
N GLY A 46 -13.96 -2.76 0.66
CA GLY A 46 -14.78 -1.78 -0.07
C GLY A 46 -14.04 -0.50 -0.47
N GLY A 47 -12.72 -0.48 -0.33
CA GLY A 47 -11.85 0.63 -0.74
C GLY A 47 -11.71 0.71 -2.26
N SER A 48 -11.72 1.93 -2.80
CA SER A 48 -11.54 2.17 -4.24
C SER A 48 -10.30 3.00 -4.52
N TRP A 49 -9.37 2.45 -5.29
CA TRP A 49 -8.18 3.17 -5.75
C TRP A 49 -8.53 4.38 -6.61
N GLU A 50 -9.57 4.28 -7.43
CA GLU A 50 -10.06 5.42 -8.20
C GLU A 50 -10.49 6.56 -7.28
N ARG A 51 -11.25 6.25 -6.22
CA ARG A 51 -11.69 7.26 -5.24
C ARG A 51 -10.50 7.83 -4.46
N VAL A 52 -9.50 7.02 -4.13
CA VAL A 52 -8.24 7.51 -3.54
C VAL A 52 -7.57 8.53 -4.46
N PHE A 53 -7.41 8.22 -5.75
CA PHE A 53 -6.77 9.13 -6.71
C PHE A 53 -7.59 10.38 -7.02
N ARG A 54 -8.92 10.31 -6.85
CA ARG A 54 -9.81 11.49 -6.88
C ARG A 54 -9.84 12.30 -5.58
N GLY A 55 -9.11 11.86 -4.54
CA GLY A 55 -8.98 12.59 -3.28
C GLY A 55 -10.03 12.26 -2.22
N SER A 56 -10.72 11.10 -2.31
CA SER A 56 -11.69 10.65 -1.31
C SER A 56 -11.04 10.52 0.08
N PRO A 57 -11.48 11.31 1.08
CA PRO A 57 -10.87 11.30 2.40
C PRO A 57 -11.12 9.97 3.12
N ASP A 58 -12.28 9.35 2.92
CA ASP A 58 -12.66 8.09 3.57
C ASP A 58 -11.78 6.93 3.09
N ASP A 59 -11.60 6.80 1.77
CA ASP A 59 -10.74 5.75 1.19
C ASP A 59 -9.26 5.96 1.58
N ILE A 60 -8.80 7.22 1.63
CA ILE A 60 -7.44 7.55 2.09
C ILE A 60 -7.27 7.18 3.57
N GLN A 61 -8.26 7.46 4.42
CA GLN A 61 -8.22 7.08 5.83
C GLN A 61 -8.22 5.57 6.02
N LEU A 62 -9.05 4.84 5.26
CA LEU A 62 -9.09 3.38 5.29
C LEU A 62 -7.72 2.80 4.94
N LEU A 63 -7.09 3.31 3.87
CA LEU A 63 -5.76 2.89 3.43
C LEU A 63 -4.69 3.14 4.51
N LYS A 64 -4.71 4.32 5.15
CA LYS A 64 -3.78 4.65 6.26
C LYS A 64 -3.97 3.73 7.46
N ARG A 65 -5.21 3.44 7.86
CA ARG A 65 -5.51 2.52 8.97
C ARG A 65 -5.01 1.12 8.65
N LEU A 66 -5.23 0.65 7.42
CA LEU A 66 -4.79 -0.66 6.97
C LEU A 66 -3.26 -0.77 6.95
N LEU A 67 -2.55 0.23 6.45
CA LEU A 67 -1.08 0.28 6.50
C LEU A 67 -0.56 0.27 7.94
N LYS A 68 -1.17 1.05 8.84
CA LYS A 68 -0.78 1.07 10.26
C LYS A 68 -0.98 -0.29 10.92
N LEU A 69 -2.08 -0.98 10.61
CA LEU A 69 -2.37 -2.32 11.11
C LEU A 69 -1.38 -3.34 10.54
N ALA A 70 -1.09 -3.26 9.24
CA ALA A 70 -0.11 -4.11 8.59
C ALA A 70 1.31 -3.94 9.17
N LEU A 71 1.73 -2.70 9.45
CA LEU A 71 3.01 -2.41 10.14
C LEU A 71 3.03 -2.89 11.60
N LYS A 72 1.90 -2.75 12.31
CA LYS A 72 1.79 -3.16 13.72
C LYS A 72 1.86 -4.68 13.89
N HIS A 73 1.21 -5.42 12.99
CA HIS A 73 1.14 -6.88 13.04
C HIS A 73 2.27 -7.57 12.28
N GLY A 74 3.20 -6.83 11.67
CA GLY A 74 4.35 -7.40 10.97
C GLY A 74 4.01 -8.00 9.59
N TYR A 75 2.89 -7.63 8.99
CA TYR A 75 2.53 -7.99 7.60
C TYR A 75 3.29 -7.17 6.55
N LEU A 76 4.07 -6.18 6.97
CA LEU A 76 4.99 -5.42 6.14
C LEU A 76 6.39 -5.60 6.69
N THR A 77 7.29 -6.08 5.83
CA THR A 77 8.69 -6.32 6.16
C THR A 77 9.31 -5.03 6.66
N LYS A 78 9.79 -5.06 7.90
CA LYS A 78 10.61 -3.99 8.47
C LYS A 78 12.03 -4.21 7.96
N LYS A 79 12.66 -3.13 7.47
CA LYS A 79 14.07 -3.10 7.14
C LYS A 79 14.82 -3.49 8.40
N GLU A 80 15.44 -4.66 8.37
CA GLU A 80 16.33 -5.13 9.42
C GLU A 80 17.45 -4.09 9.54
N SER A 81 17.46 -3.34 10.64
CA SER A 81 18.60 -2.51 10.99
C SER A 81 19.73 -3.47 11.29
N TRP A 82 20.69 -3.58 10.38
CA TRP A 82 22.02 -4.06 10.74
C TRP A 82 22.62 -3.04 11.71
N ASP A 83 22.79 -3.46 12.97
CA ASP A 83 23.65 -2.81 13.98
C ASP A 83 25.11 -3.01 13.60
#